data_AF-A0A2K3NZP6-F1
#
_entry.id   AF-A0A2K3NZP6-F1
#
_cell.length_a   1.000
_cell.length_b   1.000
_cell.length_c   1.000
_cell.angle_alpha   90.00
_cell.angle_beta   90.00
_cell.angle_gamma   90.00
#
_symmetry.space_group_name_H-M   'P 1'
#
loop_
_entity.id
_entity.type
_entity.pdbx_description
1 polymer ?
#
loop_
_entity_poly.entity_id
_entity_poly.type
_entity_poly.pdbx_seq_one_letter_code
_entity_poly.pdbx_strand_id
1 'polypeptide(L)'
;MKNQRKVDSPRGEVGEIDTRAPFQSVKAAVSLFGEVAVPKDRFAVKRRSSESVFEKETQLILAQKELNKLKKHVLSAETTKAKALADLEKAKETLENLTTKLNNVRESKQSAMEAAEAVKNKGKPFEKTLSLKAIGYEAWKQELEHARHQYMITVTELDSSKQELTKIRQDLNAVLEAKLAALQATGEAQRSAKLNSERIGELSEEISSMKASIEQLKLASTQNETQFDYYRTAKEEAQKKLEALKNEYDDPELIQSLDAKLAETDAEIESLQEQMKKLHSSKMDSVRQLTSELKEATKTLQDVAAEEISLKKLVYVLRTELKQVKNEQDELKEKKQAAEELAANLTSELQENMEEPRPQPGTVDDVEANMFYVQNCKIQKLQSETEDARKEAEEMSRKARELKHEAEESRAVAEEAEKNLELVLQEAKEAKAAEQRAIKEMKILSDVQSRLSISKFNGKIRMSNEELESLNGKVKECQDLAEKKEASVMAELQAMYTRKNELDRKVEANLKAIEETKAAMETALWYAEMADSAKVAIEHELQRCRQPDSTPSPTSDCSDNSSPLSI
;
A
#
# COMPACT_ATOMS: atom_id res chain seq x y z
N MET A 1 -28.64 4.21 -6.51
CA MET A 1 -29.94 3.90 -5.85
C MET A 1 -30.06 4.86 -4.67
N LYS A 2 -31.11 5.64 -4.43
CA LYS A 2 -32.53 5.50 -4.79
C LYS A 2 -32.99 6.60 -5.77
N ASN A 3 -33.53 6.16 -6.90
CA ASN A 3 -34.71 6.79 -7.47
C ASN A 3 -35.87 5.85 -7.12
N GLN A 4 -36.91 6.38 -6.50
CA GLN A 4 -38.27 5.93 -6.73
C GLN A 4 -38.95 7.06 -7.52
N ARG A 5 -39.47 6.68 -8.69
CA ARG A 5 -40.37 7.50 -9.50
C ARG A 5 -41.78 7.41 -8.93
N LYS A 6 -42.48 8.54 -8.86
CA LYS A 6 -43.93 8.71 -9.10
C LYS A 6 -44.00 9.84 -10.14
N VAL A 7 -44.37 9.61 -11.39
CA VAL A 7 -45.72 9.43 -11.96
C VAL A 7 -46.66 10.55 -11.52
N ASP A 8 -46.75 11.58 -12.36
CA ASP A 8 -47.81 12.57 -12.37
C ASP A 8 -48.82 12.26 -13.48
N SER A 9 -50.10 12.43 -13.16
CA SER A 9 -51.14 12.83 -14.11
C SER A 9 -52.10 13.82 -13.43
N PRO A 10 -52.79 14.68 -14.21
CA PRO A 10 -52.92 16.10 -13.93
C PRO A 10 -54.33 16.51 -13.49
N ARG A 11 -54.46 17.60 -12.71
CA ARG A 11 -55.55 18.62 -12.78
C ARG A 11 -55.55 19.58 -11.59
N GLY A 12 -55.95 20.83 -11.88
CA GLY A 12 -56.49 21.82 -10.94
C GLY A 12 -55.42 22.79 -10.41
N GLU A 13 -55.24 23.97 -11.01
CA GLU A 13 -56.04 25.18 -10.74
C GLU A 13 -55.81 25.69 -9.31
N VAL A 14 -54.89 26.65 -9.13
CA VAL A 14 -55.05 27.91 -8.37
C VAL A 14 -53.95 28.87 -8.85
N GLY A 15 -54.32 30.10 -9.22
CA GLY A 15 -53.39 31.15 -9.64
C GLY A 15 -52.60 31.74 -8.47
N GLU A 16 -51.29 31.88 -8.67
CA GLU A 16 -50.46 32.74 -7.83
C GLU A 16 -50.23 34.07 -8.56
N ILE A 17 -50.71 35.15 -7.95
CA ILE A 17 -50.49 36.53 -8.40
C ILE A 17 -49.05 36.90 -8.00
N ASP A 18 -48.20 37.15 -8.99
CA ASP A 18 -46.89 37.77 -8.78
C ASP A 18 -47.10 39.22 -8.31
N THR A 19 -46.81 39.47 -7.03
CA THR A 19 -46.95 40.77 -6.35
C THR A 19 -45.65 41.57 -6.34
N ARG A 20 -44.68 41.25 -7.20
CA ARG A 20 -43.46 42.05 -7.32
C ARG A 20 -43.75 43.37 -8.05
N ALA A 21 -43.38 44.47 -7.40
CA ALA A 21 -43.66 45.84 -7.81
C ALA A 21 -43.32 46.08 -9.29
N PRO A 22 -44.30 46.45 -10.13
CA PRO A 22 -44.03 46.76 -11.52
C PRO A 22 -43.46 48.20 -11.56
N PHE A 23 -42.45 48.44 -12.39
CA PHE A 23 -41.83 49.75 -12.72
C PHE A 23 -41.12 50.55 -11.60
N GLN A 24 -39.78 50.65 -11.69
CA GLN A 24 -38.92 51.50 -10.85
C GLN A 24 -38.88 53.00 -11.25
N SER A 25 -39.68 53.45 -12.22
CA SER A 25 -39.78 54.88 -12.58
C SER A 25 -40.97 55.15 -13.50
N VAL A 26 -41.70 56.25 -13.27
CA VAL A 26 -42.80 56.76 -14.12
C VAL A 26 -42.34 57.01 -15.57
N LYS A 27 -41.04 57.25 -15.79
CA LYS A 27 -40.45 57.43 -17.13
C LYS A 27 -40.43 56.13 -17.95
N ALA A 28 -40.42 54.97 -17.31
CA ALA A 28 -40.45 53.67 -17.97
C ALA A 28 -41.86 53.25 -18.41
N ALA A 29 -42.90 53.69 -17.69
CA ALA A 29 -44.30 53.42 -18.06
C ALA A 29 -44.75 54.21 -19.31
N VAL A 30 -44.19 55.41 -19.52
CA VAL A 30 -44.52 56.26 -20.68
C VAL A 30 -43.89 55.74 -21.99
N SER A 31 -42.88 54.86 -21.91
CA SER A 31 -42.26 54.24 -23.09
C SER A 31 -42.99 52.98 -23.59
N LEU A 32 -43.95 52.44 -22.82
CA LEU A 32 -44.68 51.20 -23.17
C LEU A 32 -45.96 51.45 -23.97
N PHE A 33 -46.44 52.70 -24.05
CA PHE A 33 -47.65 53.09 -24.79
C PHE A 33 -47.45 54.28 -25.75
N GLY A 34 -46.20 54.69 -26.01
CA GLY A 34 -45.87 55.84 -26.84
C GLY A 34 -45.35 55.45 -28.23
N GLU A 35 -46.15 54.73 -29.02
CA GLU A 35 -45.89 54.56 -30.45
C GLU A 35 -46.49 55.76 -31.20
N VAL A 36 -45.65 56.71 -31.63
CA VAL A 36 -46.02 57.72 -32.64
C VAL A 36 -45.07 57.58 -33.82
N ALA A 37 -45.70 57.29 -34.95
CA ALA A 37 -45.09 57.15 -36.25
C ALA A 37 -44.44 58.44 -36.77
N VAL A 38 -43.58 58.21 -37.77
CA VAL A 38 -43.13 59.08 -38.88
C VAL A 38 -41.75 59.75 -38.70
N PRO A 39 -40.82 59.52 -39.65
CA PRO A 39 -39.51 60.15 -39.70
C PRO A 39 -39.56 61.51 -40.41
N LYS A 40 -38.73 62.48 -39.98
CA LYS A 40 -38.41 63.65 -40.81
C LYS A 40 -37.03 64.21 -40.49
N ASP A 41 -36.08 63.69 -41.27
CA ASP A 41 -34.99 64.40 -41.97
C ASP A 41 -34.85 65.92 -41.68
N ARG A 42 -33.64 66.37 -41.32
CA ARG A 42 -32.83 67.34 -42.10
C ARG A 42 -31.63 67.95 -41.36
N PHE A 43 -30.48 67.85 -42.04
CA PHE A 43 -29.36 68.79 -42.15
C PHE A 43 -28.54 69.22 -40.91
N ALA A 44 -27.25 68.81 -40.91
CA ALA A 44 -26.14 69.76 -40.72
C ALA A 44 -24.83 69.21 -41.32
N VAL A 45 -24.44 69.77 -42.45
CA VAL A 45 -23.07 69.69 -43.00
C VAL A 45 -22.17 70.58 -42.14
N LYS A 46 -21.14 70.03 -41.49
CA LYS A 46 -19.94 70.82 -41.14
C LYS A 46 -18.65 70.01 -41.14
N ARG A 47 -17.79 70.46 -42.05
CA ARG A 47 -16.36 70.23 -42.30
C ARG A 47 -15.52 69.54 -41.21
N ARG A 48 -14.82 68.50 -41.66
CA ARG A 48 -13.40 68.13 -41.44
C ARG A 48 -12.74 68.62 -40.14
N SER A 49 -12.43 67.68 -39.26
CA SER A 49 -11.18 67.66 -38.48
C SER A 49 -10.78 66.21 -38.22
N SER A 50 -9.47 65.97 -38.20
CA SER A 50 -8.80 64.70 -37.92
C SER A 50 -9.16 64.06 -36.56
N GLU A 51 -9.88 64.78 -35.69
CA GLU A 51 -10.43 64.31 -34.41
C GLU A 51 -11.40 63.13 -34.57
N SER A 52 -12.25 63.17 -35.60
CA SER A 52 -13.22 62.10 -35.90
C SER A 52 -12.52 60.80 -36.29
N VAL A 53 -11.30 60.86 -36.85
CA VAL A 53 -10.56 59.66 -37.26
C VAL A 53 -10.05 58.94 -36.02
N PHE A 54 -9.47 59.65 -35.04
CA PHE A 54 -9.01 59.06 -33.78
C PHE A 54 -10.15 58.54 -32.90
N GLU A 55 -11.28 59.24 -32.82
CA GLU A 55 -12.47 58.74 -32.11
C GLU A 55 -13.05 57.50 -32.79
N LYS A 56 -13.16 57.50 -34.13
CA LYS A 56 -13.62 56.33 -34.90
C LYS A 56 -12.64 55.17 -34.84
N GLU A 57 -11.34 55.45 -34.80
CA GLU A 57 -10.28 54.44 -34.67
C GLU A 57 -10.27 53.84 -33.25
N THR A 58 -10.48 54.66 -32.21
CA THR A 58 -10.65 54.18 -30.83
C THR A 58 -11.92 53.34 -30.69
N GLN A 59 -13.04 53.78 -31.27
CA GLN A 59 -14.28 53.01 -31.34
C GLN A 59 -14.10 51.71 -32.13
N LEU A 60 -13.33 51.72 -33.22
CA LEU A 60 -13.01 50.52 -34.00
C LEU A 60 -12.18 49.54 -33.17
N ILE A 61 -11.17 50.00 -32.42
CA ILE A 61 -10.38 49.16 -31.53
C ILE A 61 -11.23 48.56 -30.39
N LEU A 62 -12.16 49.34 -29.82
CA LEU A 62 -13.10 48.84 -28.81
C LEU A 62 -14.06 47.80 -29.40
N ALA A 63 -14.63 48.07 -30.58
CA ALA A 63 -15.46 47.13 -31.32
C ALA A 63 -14.67 45.86 -31.69
N GLN A 64 -13.39 45.98 -32.06
CA GLN A 64 -12.52 44.83 -32.34
C GLN A 64 -12.26 44.00 -31.07
N LYS A 65 -12.09 44.65 -29.91
CA LYS A 65 -11.95 43.96 -28.62
C LYS A 65 -13.25 43.26 -28.20
N GLU A 66 -14.40 43.89 -28.39
CA GLU A 66 -15.71 43.30 -28.13
C GLU A 66 -16.00 42.14 -29.09
N LEU A 67 -15.70 42.29 -30.38
CA LEU A 67 -15.78 41.22 -31.38
C LEU A 67 -14.92 40.03 -30.97
N ASN A 68 -13.69 40.26 -30.50
CA ASN A 68 -12.82 39.20 -30.02
C ASN A 68 -13.35 38.52 -28.75
N LYS A 69 -13.97 39.27 -27.82
CA LYS A 69 -14.65 38.69 -26.65
C LYS A 69 -15.85 37.85 -27.07
N LEU A 70 -16.69 38.36 -27.97
CA LEU A 70 -17.83 37.63 -28.52
C LEU A 70 -17.38 36.37 -29.26
N LYS A 71 -16.32 36.44 -30.06
CA LYS A 71 -15.74 35.27 -30.73
C LYS A 71 -15.26 34.20 -29.75
N LYS A 72 -14.63 34.61 -28.64
CA LYS A 72 -14.26 33.67 -27.55
C LYS A 72 -15.50 33.05 -26.89
N HIS A 73 -16.54 33.84 -26.63
CA HIS A 73 -17.79 33.32 -26.08
C HIS A 73 -18.48 32.35 -27.04
N VAL A 74 -18.53 32.65 -28.34
CA VAL A 74 -19.07 31.75 -29.36
C VAL A 74 -18.30 30.43 -29.41
N LEU A 75 -16.96 30.46 -29.42
CA LEU A 75 -16.16 29.24 -29.36
C LEU A 75 -16.41 28.44 -28.07
N SER A 76 -16.52 29.09 -26.91
CA SER A 76 -16.86 28.42 -25.66
C SER A 76 -18.29 27.83 -25.66
N ALA A 77 -19.23 28.48 -26.33
CA ALA A 77 -20.59 27.99 -26.51
C ALA A 77 -20.66 26.83 -27.51
N GLU A 78 -19.88 26.87 -28.59
CA GLU A 78 -19.78 25.80 -29.58
C GLU A 78 -19.15 24.54 -28.99
N THR A 79 -18.09 24.69 -28.19
CA THR A 79 -17.45 23.59 -27.48
C THR A 79 -18.35 22.96 -26.41
N THR A 80 -19.08 23.77 -25.64
CA THR A 80 -20.07 23.26 -24.68
C THR A 80 -21.24 22.57 -25.39
N LYS A 81 -21.72 23.12 -26.50
CA LYS A 81 -22.75 22.48 -27.35
C LYS A 81 -22.26 21.14 -27.92
N ALA A 82 -21.04 21.08 -28.43
CA ALA A 82 -20.46 19.85 -28.96
C ALA A 82 -20.36 18.77 -27.88
N LYS A 83 -19.94 19.15 -26.67
CA LYS A 83 -19.90 18.25 -25.51
C LYS A 83 -21.30 17.74 -25.13
N ALA A 84 -22.29 18.64 -25.05
CA ALA A 84 -23.67 18.28 -24.74
C ALA A 84 -24.28 17.33 -25.79
N LEU A 85 -23.98 17.52 -27.08
CA LEU A 85 -24.42 16.61 -28.14
C LEU A 85 -23.76 15.23 -28.02
N ALA A 86 -22.47 15.17 -27.70
CA ALA A 86 -21.77 13.91 -27.47
C ALA A 86 -22.33 13.15 -26.25
N ASP A 87 -22.63 13.87 -25.16
CA ASP A 87 -23.21 13.27 -23.96
C ASP A 87 -24.66 12.82 -24.20
N LEU A 88 -25.43 13.55 -25.02
CA LEU A 88 -26.76 13.14 -25.46
C LEU A 88 -26.71 11.85 -26.29
N GLU A 89 -25.75 11.72 -27.21
CA GLU A 89 -25.62 10.53 -28.04
C GLU A 89 -25.27 9.30 -27.19
N LYS A 90 -24.33 9.44 -26.25
CA LYS A 90 -24.04 8.40 -25.25
C LYS A 90 -25.28 8.03 -24.43
N ALA A 91 -26.07 9.01 -24.00
CA ALA A 91 -27.30 8.76 -23.26
C ALA A 91 -28.31 7.96 -24.11
N LYS A 92 -28.44 8.25 -25.41
CA LYS A 92 -29.27 7.45 -26.33
C LYS A 92 -28.77 6.02 -26.47
N GLU A 93 -27.46 5.82 -26.68
CA GLU A 93 -26.87 4.47 -26.74
C GLU A 93 -27.16 3.66 -25.47
N THR A 94 -27.04 4.30 -24.29
CA THR A 94 -27.39 3.64 -23.03
C THR A 94 -28.87 3.32 -22.91
N LEU A 95 -29.75 4.20 -23.39
CA LEU A 95 -31.19 3.98 -23.41
C LEU A 95 -31.57 2.82 -24.33
N GLU A 96 -31.00 2.75 -25.53
CA GLU A 96 -31.21 1.64 -26.47
C GLU A 96 -30.72 0.32 -25.86
N ASN A 97 -29.54 0.30 -25.24
CA ASN A 97 -29.00 -0.89 -24.57
C ASN A 97 -29.89 -1.34 -23.38
N LEU A 98 -30.38 -0.39 -22.58
CA LEU A 98 -31.33 -0.72 -21.51
C LEU A 98 -32.67 -1.22 -22.07
N THR A 99 -33.11 -0.68 -23.21
CA THR A 99 -34.35 -1.09 -23.87
C THR A 99 -34.25 -2.50 -24.44
N THR A 100 -33.13 -2.84 -25.09
CA THR A 100 -32.87 -4.21 -25.56
C THR A 100 -32.78 -5.20 -24.40
N LYS A 101 -32.06 -4.85 -23.32
CA LYS A 101 -32.02 -5.66 -22.09
C LYS A 101 -33.41 -5.87 -21.48
N LEU A 102 -34.24 -4.84 -21.42
CA LEU A 102 -35.60 -4.93 -20.89
C LEU A 102 -36.47 -5.86 -21.76
N ASN A 103 -36.36 -5.76 -23.09
CA ASN A 103 -37.07 -6.64 -24.00
C ASN A 103 -36.65 -8.10 -23.82
N ASN A 104 -35.34 -8.37 -23.71
CA ASN A 104 -34.83 -9.72 -23.46
C ASN A 104 -35.36 -10.30 -22.13
N VAL A 105 -35.43 -9.49 -21.07
CA VAL A 105 -36.01 -9.93 -19.78
C VAL A 105 -37.51 -10.20 -19.92
N ARG A 106 -38.24 -9.38 -20.67
CA ARG A 106 -39.68 -9.60 -20.93
C ARG A 106 -39.91 -10.88 -21.73
N GLU A 107 -39.13 -11.12 -22.77
CA GLU A 107 -39.19 -12.35 -23.58
C GLU A 107 -38.85 -13.58 -22.74
N SER A 108 -37.78 -13.52 -21.94
CA SER A 108 -37.41 -14.59 -21.01
C SER A 108 -38.51 -14.90 -20.00
N LYS A 109 -39.15 -13.86 -19.42
CA LYS A 109 -40.30 -14.03 -18.53
C LYS A 109 -41.47 -14.70 -19.25
N GLN A 110 -41.77 -14.28 -20.48
CA GLN A 110 -42.85 -14.86 -21.28
C GLN A 110 -42.59 -16.34 -21.57
N SER A 111 -41.37 -16.69 -21.99
CA SER A 111 -40.96 -18.10 -22.19
C SER A 111 -41.01 -18.91 -20.89
N ALA A 112 -40.66 -18.33 -19.74
CA ALA A 112 -40.77 -19.00 -18.45
C ALA A 112 -42.24 -19.25 -18.05
N MET A 113 -43.14 -18.30 -18.33
CA MET A 113 -44.58 -18.46 -18.12
C MET A 113 -45.17 -19.54 -19.03
N GLU A 114 -44.80 -19.53 -20.32
CA GLU A 114 -45.23 -20.57 -21.27
C GLU A 114 -44.71 -21.95 -20.88
N ALA A 115 -43.46 -22.04 -20.39
CA ALA A 115 -42.90 -23.29 -19.85
C ALA A 115 -43.67 -23.76 -18.60
N ALA A 116 -44.00 -22.84 -17.69
CA ALA A 116 -44.79 -23.15 -16.49
C ALA A 116 -46.22 -23.60 -16.85
N GLU A 117 -46.86 -22.96 -17.84
CA GLU A 117 -48.17 -23.38 -18.35
C GLU A 117 -48.12 -24.72 -19.08
N ALA A 118 -47.05 -25.00 -19.84
CA ALA A 118 -46.83 -26.29 -20.46
C ALA A 118 -46.65 -27.40 -19.41
N VAL A 119 -45.94 -27.12 -18.31
CA VAL A 119 -45.83 -28.04 -17.16
C VAL A 119 -47.20 -28.23 -16.49
N LYS A 120 -47.95 -27.16 -16.27
CA LYS A 120 -49.30 -27.20 -15.69
C LYS A 120 -50.27 -28.01 -16.56
N ASN A 121 -50.22 -27.85 -17.87
CA ASN A 121 -51.06 -28.58 -18.82
C ASN A 121 -50.62 -30.04 -18.99
N LYS A 122 -49.32 -30.34 -18.87
CA LYS A 122 -48.79 -31.71 -18.78
C LYS A 122 -49.09 -32.40 -17.45
N GLY A 123 -49.32 -31.65 -16.37
CA GLY A 123 -49.72 -32.16 -15.06
C GLY A 123 -51.19 -32.62 -14.99
N LYS A 124 -52.09 -32.00 -15.76
CA LYS A 124 -53.53 -32.33 -15.81
C LYS A 124 -53.87 -33.80 -16.20
N PRO A 125 -53.14 -34.49 -17.09
CA PRO A 125 -53.39 -35.92 -17.36
C PRO A 125 -52.80 -36.90 -16.33
N PHE A 126 -51.89 -36.46 -15.43
CA PHE A 126 -51.27 -37.35 -14.43
C PHE A 126 -52.14 -37.59 -13.19
N GLU A 127 -53.19 -36.80 -12.98
CA GLU A 127 -54.10 -36.94 -11.84
C GLU A 127 -55.07 -38.13 -11.99
N LYS A 128 -55.25 -38.68 -13.22
CA LYS A 128 -56.10 -39.84 -13.50
C LYS A 128 -55.36 -41.15 -13.81
N THR A 129 -54.02 -41.17 -13.81
CA THR A 129 -53.23 -42.34 -14.25
C THR A 129 -52.23 -42.86 -13.20
N LEU A 130 -52.44 -42.52 -11.93
CA LEU A 130 -51.58 -42.97 -10.82
C LEU A 130 -51.71 -44.46 -10.47
N SER A 131 -52.71 -45.18 -11.00
CA SER A 131 -52.91 -46.60 -10.68
C SER A 131 -52.16 -47.59 -11.60
N LEU A 132 -51.47 -47.13 -12.65
CA LEU A 132 -50.84 -48.04 -13.65
C LEU A 132 -49.31 -47.88 -13.81
N LYS A 133 -48.66 -46.93 -13.10
CA LYS A 133 -47.27 -46.50 -13.37
C LYS A 133 -46.23 -46.93 -12.31
N ALA A 134 -46.39 -48.09 -11.68
CA ALA A 134 -45.30 -48.66 -10.88
C ALA A 134 -44.08 -49.04 -11.77
N ILE A 135 -44.32 -49.41 -13.04
CA ILE A 135 -43.28 -49.87 -13.96
C ILE A 135 -42.46 -48.71 -14.58
N GLY A 136 -43.06 -47.53 -14.78
CA GLY A 136 -42.38 -46.39 -15.40
C GLY A 136 -41.49 -45.57 -14.46
N TYR A 137 -41.72 -45.65 -13.15
CA TYR A 137 -40.88 -44.98 -12.15
C TYR A 137 -39.49 -45.62 -12.04
N GLU A 138 -39.44 -46.95 -12.07
CA GLU A 138 -38.19 -47.71 -12.01
C GLU A 138 -37.29 -47.42 -13.23
N ALA A 139 -37.86 -47.35 -14.43
CA ALA A 139 -37.14 -47.00 -15.66
C ALA A 139 -36.57 -45.58 -15.63
N TRP A 140 -37.38 -44.59 -15.21
CA TRP A 140 -36.93 -43.20 -15.08
C TRP A 140 -35.83 -43.04 -14.02
N LYS A 141 -35.96 -43.77 -12.90
CA LYS A 141 -34.94 -43.80 -11.84
C LYS A 141 -33.62 -44.40 -12.35
N GLN A 142 -33.68 -45.48 -13.13
CA GLN A 142 -32.48 -46.07 -13.75
C GLN A 142 -31.82 -45.11 -14.76
N GLU A 143 -32.59 -44.41 -15.59
CA GLU A 143 -32.05 -43.42 -16.53
C GLU A 143 -31.39 -42.23 -15.80
N LEU A 144 -31.99 -41.76 -14.71
CA LEU A 144 -31.43 -40.70 -13.87
C LEU A 144 -30.10 -41.13 -13.22
N GLU A 145 -30.06 -42.33 -12.65
CA GLU A 145 -28.84 -42.89 -12.07
C GLU A 145 -27.76 -43.15 -13.13
N HIS A 146 -28.15 -43.58 -14.33
CA HIS A 146 -27.22 -43.71 -15.45
C HIS A 146 -26.62 -42.35 -15.87
N ALA A 147 -27.45 -41.31 -15.99
CA ALA A 147 -26.99 -39.96 -16.32
C ALA A 147 -26.06 -39.38 -15.23
N ARG A 148 -26.38 -39.63 -13.95
CA ARG A 148 -25.50 -39.27 -12.82
C ARG A 148 -24.17 -40.01 -12.88
N HIS A 149 -24.18 -41.30 -13.18
CA HIS A 149 -22.97 -42.09 -13.30
C HIS A 149 -22.09 -41.61 -14.47
N GLN A 150 -22.68 -41.32 -15.62
CA GLN A 150 -21.96 -40.73 -16.76
C GLN A 150 -21.38 -39.35 -16.43
N TYR A 151 -22.15 -38.49 -15.76
CA TYR A 151 -21.65 -37.19 -15.30
C TYR A 151 -20.46 -37.36 -14.35
N MET A 152 -20.56 -38.27 -13.39
CA MET A 152 -19.48 -38.56 -12.45
C MET A 152 -18.21 -39.04 -13.18
N ILE A 153 -18.34 -39.94 -14.17
CA ILE A 153 -17.21 -40.38 -15.00
C ILE A 153 -16.57 -39.18 -15.70
N THR A 154 -17.37 -38.37 -16.41
CA THR A 154 -16.84 -37.20 -17.14
C THR A 154 -16.17 -36.17 -16.23
N VAL A 155 -16.66 -35.99 -15.00
CA VAL A 155 -16.02 -35.11 -14.00
C VAL A 155 -14.68 -35.69 -13.54
N THR A 156 -14.61 -37.00 -13.29
CA THR A 156 -13.33 -37.63 -12.90
C THR A 156 -12.29 -37.60 -14.03
N GLU A 157 -12.72 -37.77 -15.28
CA GLU A 157 -11.84 -37.61 -16.47
C GLU A 157 -11.40 -36.16 -16.67
N LEU A 158 -12.29 -35.20 -16.42
CA LEU A 158 -11.92 -33.78 -16.46
C LEU A 158 -10.89 -33.45 -15.38
N ASP A 159 -11.05 -33.99 -14.18
CA ASP A 159 -10.12 -33.75 -13.09
C ASP A 159 -8.75 -34.44 -13.32
N SER A 160 -8.72 -35.65 -13.90
CA SER A 160 -7.47 -36.26 -14.32
C SER A 160 -6.77 -35.44 -15.42
N SER A 161 -7.52 -34.95 -16.41
CA SER A 161 -6.99 -34.08 -17.47
C SER A 161 -6.43 -32.75 -16.92
N LYS A 162 -7.09 -32.13 -15.91
CA LYS A 162 -6.57 -30.95 -15.22
C LYS A 162 -5.27 -31.23 -14.47
N GLN A 163 -5.16 -32.40 -13.83
CA GLN A 163 -3.93 -32.81 -13.15
C GLN A 163 -2.79 -33.00 -14.16
N GLU A 164 -3.05 -33.65 -15.30
CA GLU A 164 -2.08 -33.79 -16.40
C GLU A 164 -1.65 -32.43 -16.95
N LEU A 165 -2.58 -31.50 -17.19
CA LEU A 165 -2.26 -30.13 -17.63
C LEU A 165 -1.35 -29.41 -16.63
N THR A 166 -1.61 -29.59 -15.33
CA THR A 166 -0.81 -28.99 -14.26
C THR A 166 0.60 -29.57 -14.25
N LYS A 167 0.72 -30.90 -14.44
CA LYS A 167 2.01 -31.58 -14.56
C LYS A 167 2.80 -31.09 -15.78
N ILE A 168 2.16 -30.99 -16.95
CA ILE A 168 2.80 -30.46 -18.17
C ILE A 168 3.28 -29.02 -17.96
N ARG A 169 2.53 -28.18 -17.26
CA ARG A 169 2.96 -26.80 -16.93
C ARG A 169 4.19 -26.79 -16.03
N GLN A 170 4.24 -27.67 -15.03
CA GLN A 170 5.41 -27.81 -14.16
C GLN A 170 6.63 -28.30 -14.94
N ASP A 171 6.46 -29.32 -15.78
CA ASP A 171 7.53 -29.85 -16.63
C ASP A 171 8.05 -28.78 -17.61
N LEU A 172 7.16 -28.00 -18.21
CA LEU A 172 7.54 -26.89 -19.10
C LEU A 172 8.33 -25.80 -18.36
N ASN A 173 7.93 -25.44 -17.14
CA ASN A 173 8.68 -24.49 -16.33
C ASN A 173 10.07 -25.04 -15.99
N ALA A 174 10.17 -26.31 -15.58
CA ALA A 174 11.46 -26.95 -15.30
C ALA A 174 12.38 -26.98 -16.53
N VAL A 175 11.83 -27.26 -17.72
CA VAL A 175 12.59 -27.23 -18.98
C VAL A 175 13.04 -25.81 -19.33
N LEU A 176 12.19 -24.79 -19.10
CA LEU A 176 12.58 -23.40 -19.32
C LEU A 176 13.69 -22.95 -18.38
N GLU A 177 13.62 -23.31 -17.10
CA GLU A 177 14.68 -23.05 -16.12
C GLU A 177 15.98 -23.74 -16.51
N ALA A 178 15.93 -25.02 -16.88
CA ALA A 178 17.10 -25.76 -17.36
C ALA A 178 17.71 -25.13 -18.62
N LYS A 179 16.88 -24.67 -19.56
CA LYS A 179 17.33 -23.95 -20.75
C LYS A 179 18.03 -22.63 -20.39
N LEU A 180 17.48 -21.86 -19.47
CA LEU A 180 18.09 -20.60 -19.00
C LEU A 180 19.44 -20.85 -18.33
N ALA A 181 19.52 -21.87 -17.47
CA ALA A 181 20.77 -22.28 -16.84
C ALA A 181 21.83 -22.71 -17.87
N ALA A 182 21.44 -23.48 -18.89
CA ALA A 182 22.34 -23.89 -19.97
C ALA A 182 22.85 -22.70 -20.81
N LEU A 183 21.98 -21.72 -21.09
CA LEU A 183 22.38 -20.49 -21.80
C LEU A 183 23.35 -19.65 -20.96
N GLN A 184 23.11 -19.53 -19.65
CA GLN A 184 24.02 -18.84 -18.74
C GLN A 184 25.40 -19.52 -18.71
N ALA A 185 25.44 -20.84 -18.52
CA ALA A 185 26.68 -21.62 -18.50
C ALA A 185 27.44 -21.50 -19.83
N THR A 186 26.73 -21.51 -20.97
CA THR A 186 27.33 -21.28 -22.29
C THR A 186 27.94 -19.88 -22.40
N GLY A 187 27.24 -18.85 -21.91
CA GLY A 187 27.75 -17.48 -21.88
C GLY A 187 28.98 -17.31 -20.99
N GLU A 188 29.02 -17.97 -19.83
CA GLU A 188 30.18 -17.99 -18.93
C GLU A 188 31.37 -18.70 -19.58
N ALA A 189 31.15 -19.86 -20.20
CA ALA A 189 32.18 -20.59 -20.94
C ALA A 189 32.74 -19.75 -22.10
N GLN A 190 31.89 -19.03 -22.83
CA GLN A 190 32.33 -18.14 -23.91
C GLN A 190 33.18 -16.97 -23.39
N ARG A 191 32.78 -16.34 -22.28
CA ARG A 191 33.59 -15.27 -21.65
C ARG A 191 34.94 -15.79 -21.19
N SER A 192 34.97 -16.96 -20.55
CA SER A 192 36.21 -17.60 -20.14
C SER A 192 37.11 -17.95 -21.33
N ALA A 193 36.55 -18.51 -22.40
CA ALA A 193 37.29 -18.81 -23.63
C ALA A 193 37.88 -17.55 -24.27
N LYS A 194 37.14 -16.44 -24.27
CA LYS A 194 37.62 -15.15 -24.77
C LYS A 194 38.79 -14.61 -23.95
N LEU A 195 38.67 -14.60 -22.62
CA LEU A 195 39.74 -14.18 -21.71
C LEU A 195 41.00 -15.05 -21.87
N ASN A 196 40.82 -16.37 -21.99
CA ASN A 196 41.94 -17.29 -22.23
C ASN A 196 42.60 -17.02 -23.58
N SER A 197 41.84 -16.73 -24.63
CA SER A 197 42.38 -16.38 -25.95
C SER A 197 43.18 -15.07 -25.92
N GLU A 198 42.69 -14.06 -25.21
CA GLU A 198 43.41 -12.79 -25.01
C GLU A 198 44.73 -13.03 -24.25
N ARG A 199 44.69 -13.84 -23.18
CA ARG A 199 45.89 -14.18 -22.40
C ARG A 199 46.92 -14.97 -23.21
N ILE A 200 46.47 -15.88 -24.09
CA ILE A 200 47.36 -16.61 -25.01
C ILE A 200 48.04 -15.63 -25.99
N GLY A 201 47.31 -14.60 -26.44
CA GLY A 201 47.85 -13.54 -27.29
C GLY A 201 48.97 -12.76 -26.59
N GLU A 202 48.71 -12.27 -25.38
CA GLU A 202 49.70 -11.56 -24.55
C GLU A 202 50.97 -12.40 -24.32
N LEU A 203 50.80 -13.66 -23.92
CA LEU A 203 51.93 -14.56 -23.71
C LEU A 203 52.73 -14.82 -25.00
N SER A 204 52.07 -14.86 -26.15
CA SER A 204 52.75 -15.02 -27.45
C SER A 204 53.57 -13.78 -27.83
N GLU A 205 53.07 -12.58 -27.51
CA GLU A 205 53.80 -11.32 -27.69
C GLU A 205 55.03 -11.25 -26.76
N GLU A 206 54.88 -11.61 -25.49
CA GLU A 206 55.99 -11.71 -24.53
C GLU A 206 57.08 -12.68 -25.00
N ILE A 207 56.68 -13.88 -25.46
CA ILE A 207 57.62 -14.87 -26.01
C ILE A 207 58.34 -14.33 -27.24
N SER A 208 57.65 -13.59 -28.11
CA SER A 208 58.24 -13.01 -29.31
C SER A 208 59.26 -11.92 -28.98
N SER A 209 58.92 -11.04 -28.02
CA SER A 209 59.84 -10.01 -27.49
C SER A 209 61.08 -10.63 -26.84
N MET A 210 60.90 -11.67 -26.03
CA MET A 210 62.00 -12.40 -25.40
C MET A 210 62.89 -13.08 -26.44
N LYS A 211 62.31 -13.71 -27.47
CA LYS A 211 63.09 -14.30 -28.58
C LYS A 211 63.89 -13.23 -29.34
N ALA A 212 63.29 -12.10 -29.66
CA ALA A 212 63.99 -10.98 -30.32
C ALA A 212 65.14 -10.46 -29.45
N SER A 213 64.93 -10.34 -28.13
CA SER A 213 65.97 -9.94 -27.18
C SER A 213 67.12 -10.96 -27.12
N ILE A 214 66.80 -12.26 -27.13
CA ILE A 214 67.81 -13.34 -27.19
C ILE A 214 68.58 -13.30 -28.51
N GLU A 215 67.93 -13.02 -29.64
CA GLU A 215 68.61 -12.86 -30.93
C GLU A 215 69.53 -11.64 -30.97
N GLN A 216 69.09 -10.50 -30.42
CA GLN A 216 69.94 -9.33 -30.24
C GLN A 216 71.16 -9.64 -29.36
N LEU A 217 70.96 -10.38 -28.27
CA LEU A 217 72.02 -10.80 -27.36
C LEU A 217 72.98 -11.79 -28.05
N LYS A 218 72.47 -12.71 -28.88
CA LYS A 218 73.29 -13.60 -29.71
C LYS A 218 74.10 -12.84 -30.75
N LEU A 219 73.51 -11.87 -31.44
CA LEU A 219 74.22 -11.03 -32.41
C LEU A 219 75.32 -10.20 -31.73
N ALA A 220 75.03 -9.63 -30.55
CA ALA A 220 76.01 -8.97 -29.71
C ALA A 220 77.10 -9.93 -29.21
N SER A 221 76.77 -11.19 -28.90
CA SER A 221 77.73 -12.22 -28.52
C SER A 221 78.63 -12.66 -29.68
N THR A 222 78.10 -12.77 -30.90
CA THR A 222 78.91 -13.12 -32.10
C THR A 222 79.82 -11.96 -32.56
N GLN A 223 79.45 -10.70 -32.28
CA GLN A 223 80.37 -9.56 -32.44
C GLN A 223 81.51 -9.55 -31.41
N ASN A 224 81.35 -10.24 -30.28
CA ASN A 224 82.39 -10.39 -29.26
C ASN A 224 83.37 -11.54 -29.54
N GLU A 225 83.16 -12.39 -30.56
CA GLU A 225 84.06 -13.50 -30.89
C GLU A 225 85.37 -13.07 -31.57
N THR A 226 85.40 -11.91 -32.26
CA THR A 226 86.66 -11.27 -32.70
C THR A 226 87.29 -10.37 -31.61
N GLN A 227 86.57 -10.15 -30.51
CA GLN A 227 86.98 -9.30 -29.40
C GLN A 227 87.53 -10.11 -28.21
N PHE A 228 87.45 -11.45 -28.24
CA PHE A 228 87.95 -12.31 -27.16
C PHE A 228 89.49 -12.25 -26.99
N ASP A 229 90.25 -12.09 -28.08
CA ASP A 229 91.70 -11.91 -28.02
C ASP A 229 92.10 -10.49 -27.57
N TYR A 230 91.28 -9.49 -27.90
CA TYR A 230 91.43 -8.10 -27.44
C TYR A 230 91.05 -7.93 -25.95
N TYR A 231 89.99 -8.60 -25.49
CA TYR A 231 89.56 -8.58 -24.09
C TYR A 231 90.53 -9.31 -23.15
N ARG A 232 91.27 -10.33 -23.63
CA ARG A 232 92.32 -10.99 -22.84
C ARG A 232 93.48 -10.02 -22.54
N THR A 233 93.91 -9.22 -23.52
CA THR A 233 94.95 -8.20 -23.36
C THR A 233 94.46 -6.99 -22.55
N ALA A 234 93.21 -6.55 -22.79
CA ALA A 234 92.59 -5.45 -22.04
C ALA A 234 92.30 -5.79 -20.58
N LYS A 235 92.02 -7.06 -20.24
CA LYS A 235 91.80 -7.53 -18.85
C LYS A 235 93.09 -7.46 -18.02
N GLU A 236 94.25 -7.80 -18.59
CA GLU A 236 95.56 -7.68 -17.94
C GLU A 236 95.96 -6.20 -17.73
N GLU A 237 95.61 -5.33 -18.68
CA GLU A 237 95.83 -3.89 -18.58
C GLU A 237 94.85 -3.21 -17.59
N ALA A 238 93.60 -3.70 -17.52
CA ALA A 238 92.59 -3.26 -16.56
C ALA A 238 92.91 -3.72 -15.13
N GLN A 239 93.51 -4.89 -14.92
CA GLN A 239 93.99 -5.30 -13.59
C GLN A 239 95.14 -4.41 -13.09
N LYS A 240 96.08 -4.03 -13.97
CA LYS A 240 97.13 -3.04 -13.62
C LYS A 240 96.58 -1.64 -13.34
N LYS A 241 95.56 -1.20 -14.07
CA LYS A 241 94.87 0.08 -13.84
C LYS A 241 94.00 0.05 -12.59
N LEU A 242 93.34 -1.07 -12.27
CA LEU A 242 92.55 -1.26 -11.05
C LEU A 242 93.43 -1.23 -9.79
N GLU A 243 94.65 -1.78 -9.87
CA GLU A 243 95.63 -1.78 -8.78
C GLU A 243 96.28 -0.40 -8.57
N ALA A 244 96.32 0.44 -9.61
CA ALA A 244 96.69 1.86 -9.53
C ALA A 244 95.54 2.75 -9.01
N LEU A 245 94.30 2.52 -9.47
CA LEU A 245 93.10 3.26 -9.05
C LEU A 245 92.69 2.94 -7.61
N LYS A 246 93.00 1.73 -7.11
CA LYS A 246 92.78 1.32 -5.71
C LYS A 246 93.57 2.16 -4.71
N ASN A 247 94.63 2.85 -5.16
CA ASN A 247 95.41 3.80 -4.35
C ASN A 247 95.01 5.27 -4.59
N GLU A 248 94.00 5.52 -5.44
CA GLU A 248 93.56 6.87 -5.85
C GLU A 248 92.07 7.14 -5.54
N TYR A 249 91.30 6.12 -5.12
CA TYR A 249 89.85 6.19 -4.81
C TYR A 249 89.52 6.40 -3.31
N ASP A 250 90.51 6.75 -2.49
CA ASP A 250 90.31 7.21 -1.11
C ASP A 250 90.00 8.72 -1.10
N ASP A 251 89.02 9.18 -1.89
CA ASP A 251 88.45 10.52 -1.76
C ASP A 251 87.19 10.47 -0.88
N PRO A 252 87.30 10.77 0.43
CA PRO A 252 86.20 10.62 1.37
C PRO A 252 85.02 11.54 1.10
N GLU A 253 85.19 12.64 0.35
CA GLU A 253 84.11 13.61 0.09
C GLU A 253 83.08 13.08 -0.92
N LEU A 254 83.54 12.38 -1.97
CA LEU A 254 82.63 11.83 -2.98
C LEU A 254 81.78 10.68 -2.40
N ILE A 255 82.40 9.84 -1.57
CA ILE A 255 81.74 8.73 -0.87
C ILE A 255 80.70 9.27 0.10
N GLN A 256 81.03 10.28 0.92
CA GLN A 256 80.06 10.93 1.82
C GLN A 256 78.89 11.58 1.06
N SER A 257 79.14 12.17 -0.12
CA SER A 257 78.06 12.80 -0.91
C SER A 257 77.08 11.79 -1.51
N LEU A 258 77.55 10.58 -1.87
CA LEU A 258 76.73 9.51 -2.41
C LEU A 258 75.97 8.78 -1.29
N ASP A 259 76.62 8.56 -0.14
CA ASP A 259 75.97 8.00 1.05
C ASP A 259 74.87 8.93 1.58
N ALA A 260 75.08 10.25 1.55
CA ALA A 260 74.06 11.23 1.92
C ALA A 260 72.84 11.19 0.98
N LYS A 261 73.05 11.06 -0.33
CA LYS A 261 71.97 10.94 -1.31
C LYS A 261 71.23 9.61 -1.20
N LEU A 262 71.94 8.51 -0.93
CA LEU A 262 71.32 7.21 -0.67
C LEU A 262 70.43 7.27 0.56
N ALA A 263 70.94 7.83 1.67
CA ALA A 263 70.17 8.02 2.89
C ALA A 263 68.94 8.93 2.69
N GLU A 264 69.04 9.96 1.85
CA GLU A 264 67.90 10.82 1.47
C GLU A 264 66.85 10.03 0.67
N THR A 265 67.27 9.26 -0.34
CA THR A 265 66.36 8.43 -1.12
C THR A 265 65.70 7.31 -0.30
N ASP A 266 66.44 6.70 0.62
CA ASP A 266 65.92 5.67 1.52
C ASP A 266 64.87 6.24 2.48
N ALA A 267 65.11 7.45 3.03
CA ALA A 267 64.15 8.15 3.86
C ALA A 267 62.87 8.54 3.10
N GLU A 268 62.99 8.92 1.82
CA GLU A 268 61.86 9.25 0.96
C GLU A 268 61.03 8.00 0.61
N ILE A 269 61.69 6.86 0.37
CA ILE A 269 61.04 5.55 0.17
C ILE A 269 60.29 5.12 1.43
N GLU A 270 60.89 5.24 2.62
CA GLU A 270 60.22 4.94 3.89
C GLU A 270 58.98 5.82 4.12
N SER A 271 59.07 7.12 3.85
CA SER A 271 57.94 8.05 3.93
C SER A 271 56.79 7.67 3.00
N LEU A 272 57.09 7.28 1.76
CA LEU A 272 56.08 6.81 0.80
C LEU A 272 55.44 5.49 1.26
N GLN A 273 56.21 4.56 1.82
CA GLN A 273 55.68 3.31 2.37
C GLN A 273 54.76 3.57 3.59
N GLU A 274 55.12 4.50 4.46
CA GLU A 274 54.31 4.92 5.62
C GLU A 274 52.97 5.53 5.15
N GLN A 275 53.01 6.42 4.15
CA GLN A 275 51.82 7.01 3.55
C GLN A 275 50.92 5.95 2.89
N MET A 276 51.49 4.98 2.17
CA MET A 276 50.73 3.87 1.58
C MET A 276 50.06 3.01 2.65
N LYS A 277 50.75 2.68 3.75
CA LYS A 277 50.16 1.94 4.87
C LYS A 277 49.00 2.71 5.51
N LYS A 278 49.17 4.01 5.73
CA LYS A 278 48.14 4.89 6.32
C LYS A 278 46.91 5.05 5.42
N LEU A 279 47.10 5.17 4.11
CA LEU A 279 46.01 5.19 3.13
C LEU A 279 45.28 3.84 3.08
N HIS A 280 46.03 2.74 3.13
CA HIS A 280 45.46 1.40 3.12
C HIS A 280 44.64 1.12 4.38
N SER A 281 45.13 1.49 5.56
CA SER A 281 44.36 1.33 6.81
C SER A 281 43.07 2.15 6.78
N SER A 282 43.14 3.43 6.42
CA SER A 282 41.96 4.29 6.29
C SER A 282 40.94 3.74 5.27
N LYS A 283 41.42 3.22 4.13
CA LYS A 283 40.54 2.59 3.13
C LYS A 283 39.90 1.31 3.67
N MET A 284 40.63 0.48 4.39
CA MET A 284 40.08 -0.74 5.00
C MET A 284 39.07 -0.44 6.10
N ASP A 285 39.30 0.60 6.90
CA ASP A 285 38.34 1.06 7.91
C ASP A 285 37.06 1.60 7.26
N SER A 286 37.18 2.38 6.18
CA SER A 286 36.03 2.82 5.38
C SER A 286 35.25 1.65 4.77
N VAL A 287 35.93 0.64 4.22
CA VAL A 287 35.29 -0.56 3.69
C VAL A 287 34.58 -1.35 4.80
N ARG A 288 35.20 -1.47 5.97
CA ARG A 288 34.60 -2.14 7.14
C ARG A 288 33.33 -1.42 7.58
N GLN A 289 33.36 -0.09 7.65
CA GLN A 289 32.21 0.73 8.02
C GLN A 289 31.06 0.61 7.00
N LEU A 290 31.37 0.70 5.70
CA LEU A 290 30.38 0.49 4.64
C LEU A 290 29.79 -0.93 4.68
N THR A 291 30.59 -1.93 5.03
CA THR A 291 30.12 -3.31 5.16
C THR A 291 29.18 -3.48 6.36
N SER A 292 29.45 -2.82 7.49
CA SER A 292 28.52 -2.83 8.63
C SER A 292 27.22 -2.10 8.34
N GLU A 293 27.27 -0.93 7.69
CA GLU A 293 26.08 -0.16 7.29
C GLU A 293 25.23 -0.97 6.28
N LEU A 294 25.88 -1.63 5.32
CA LEU A 294 25.19 -2.51 4.37
C LEU A 294 24.49 -3.69 5.06
N LYS A 295 25.14 -4.29 6.06
CA LYS A 295 24.56 -5.40 6.84
C LYS A 295 23.36 -4.93 7.66
N GLU A 296 23.45 -3.74 8.27
CA GLU A 296 22.35 -3.13 9.01
C GLU A 296 21.17 -2.80 8.09
N ALA A 297 21.43 -2.13 6.96
CA ALA A 297 20.42 -1.85 5.93
C ALA A 297 19.74 -3.13 5.42
N THR A 298 20.52 -4.19 5.17
CA THR A 298 19.98 -5.49 4.75
C THR A 298 19.05 -6.10 5.81
N LYS A 299 19.40 -5.98 7.10
CA LYS A 299 18.56 -6.47 8.20
C LYS A 299 17.26 -5.67 8.29
N THR A 300 17.33 -4.34 8.25
CA THR A 300 16.12 -3.48 8.28
C THR A 300 15.19 -3.77 7.10
N LEU A 301 15.75 -4.06 5.91
CA LEU A 301 14.95 -4.44 4.75
C LEU A 301 14.24 -5.80 4.93
N GLN A 302 14.90 -6.77 5.57
CA GLN A 302 14.26 -8.04 5.93
C GLN A 302 13.13 -7.86 6.95
N ASP A 303 13.33 -7.01 7.96
CA ASP A 303 12.31 -6.71 8.97
C ASP A 303 11.08 -6.04 8.32
N VAL A 304 11.29 -5.07 7.43
CA VAL A 304 10.21 -4.42 6.64
C VAL A 304 9.49 -5.43 5.74
N ALA A 305 10.19 -6.36 5.11
CA ALA A 305 9.56 -7.40 4.28
C ALA A 305 8.70 -8.36 5.13
N ALA A 306 9.12 -8.70 6.35
CA ALA A 306 8.33 -9.51 7.28
C ALA A 306 7.08 -8.75 7.76
N GLU A 307 7.20 -7.45 8.03
CA GLU A 307 6.07 -6.58 8.37
C GLU A 307 5.09 -6.45 7.20
N GLU A 308 5.57 -6.30 5.96
CA GLU A 308 4.73 -6.26 4.76
C GLU A 308 3.87 -7.53 4.63
N ILE A 309 4.46 -8.71 4.85
CA ILE A 309 3.74 -9.99 4.83
C ILE A 309 2.67 -10.02 5.93
N SER A 310 2.99 -9.53 7.13
CA SER A 310 2.07 -9.50 8.27
C SER A 310 0.91 -8.53 8.02
N LEU A 311 1.18 -7.34 7.48
CA LEU A 311 0.17 -6.36 7.07
C LEU A 311 -0.71 -6.89 5.95
N LYS A 312 -0.15 -7.58 4.95
CA LYS A 312 -0.95 -8.23 3.89
C LYS A 312 -1.92 -9.27 4.46
N LYS A 313 -1.49 -10.06 5.46
CA LYS A 313 -2.37 -11.01 6.16
C LYS A 313 -3.48 -10.28 6.90
N LEU A 314 -3.16 -9.21 7.64
CA LEU A 314 -4.16 -8.42 8.36
C LEU A 314 -5.18 -7.78 7.41
N VAL A 315 -4.73 -7.19 6.29
CA VAL A 315 -5.61 -6.62 5.27
C VAL A 315 -6.52 -7.69 4.65
N TYR A 316 -6.02 -8.92 4.47
CA TYR A 316 -6.85 -10.02 3.99
C TYR A 316 -7.97 -10.37 4.99
N VAL A 317 -7.64 -10.49 6.27
CA VAL A 317 -8.61 -10.75 7.35
C VAL A 317 -9.66 -9.64 7.41
N LEU A 318 -9.24 -8.38 7.44
CA LEU A 318 -10.16 -7.24 7.46
C LEU A 318 -11.06 -7.19 6.22
N ARG A 319 -10.56 -7.54 5.03
CA ARG A 319 -11.40 -7.63 3.82
C ARG A 319 -12.46 -8.72 3.94
N THR A 320 -12.11 -9.87 4.53
CA THR A 320 -13.07 -10.95 4.73
C THR A 320 -14.14 -10.59 5.76
N GLU A 321 -13.76 -9.95 6.86
CA GLU A 321 -14.69 -9.44 7.87
C GLU A 321 -15.61 -8.37 7.29
N LEU A 322 -15.08 -7.42 6.50
CA LEU A 322 -15.89 -6.39 5.85
C LEU A 322 -16.91 -7.01 4.88
N LYS A 323 -16.52 -8.06 4.15
CA LYS A 323 -17.44 -8.81 3.28
C LYS A 323 -18.53 -9.53 4.09
N GLN A 324 -18.18 -10.11 5.24
CA GLN A 324 -19.13 -10.74 6.14
C GLN A 324 -20.13 -9.73 6.71
N VAL A 325 -19.65 -8.61 7.27
CA VAL A 325 -20.50 -7.53 7.81
C VAL A 325 -21.45 -6.99 6.74
N LYS A 326 -21.00 -6.91 5.49
CA LYS A 326 -21.84 -6.48 4.37
C LYS A 326 -22.96 -7.47 4.06
N ASN A 327 -22.66 -8.77 4.08
CA ASN A 327 -23.68 -9.80 3.93
C ASN A 327 -24.69 -9.76 5.10
N GLU A 328 -24.20 -9.62 6.33
CA GLU A 328 -25.05 -9.48 7.53
C GLU A 328 -25.96 -8.24 7.44
N GLN A 329 -25.44 -7.12 6.91
CA GLN A 329 -26.23 -5.91 6.67
C GLN A 329 -27.35 -6.14 5.64
N ASP A 330 -27.06 -6.86 4.56
CA ASP A 330 -28.05 -7.20 3.54
C ASP A 330 -29.13 -8.13 4.11
N GLU A 331 -28.75 -9.16 4.88
CA GLU A 331 -29.71 -10.05 5.58
C GLU A 331 -30.59 -9.29 6.58
N LEU A 332 -30.02 -8.36 7.35
CA LEU A 332 -30.76 -7.56 8.33
C LEU A 332 -31.75 -6.63 7.63
N LYS A 333 -31.38 -6.10 6.45
CA LYS A 333 -32.25 -5.28 5.62
C LYS A 333 -33.43 -6.08 5.05
N GLU A 334 -33.20 -7.32 4.61
CA GLU A 334 -34.28 -8.22 4.19
C GLU A 334 -35.22 -8.56 5.35
N LYS A 335 -34.68 -8.91 6.52
CA LYS A 335 -35.48 -9.16 7.74
C LYS A 335 -36.30 -7.95 8.15
N LYS A 336 -35.73 -6.73 8.04
CA LYS A 336 -36.45 -5.48 8.30
C LYS A 336 -37.63 -5.29 7.33
N GLN A 337 -37.42 -5.53 6.04
CA GLN A 337 -38.49 -5.42 5.05
C GLN A 337 -39.61 -6.43 5.32
N ALA A 338 -39.26 -7.67 5.64
CA ALA A 338 -40.22 -8.70 6.01
C ALA A 338 -41.02 -8.31 7.27
N ALA A 339 -40.37 -7.72 8.28
CA ALA A 339 -41.05 -7.23 9.49
C ALA A 339 -41.97 -6.02 9.20
N GLU A 340 -41.56 -5.09 8.33
CA GLU A 340 -42.40 -3.97 7.89
C GLU A 340 -43.65 -4.46 7.12
N GLU A 341 -43.51 -5.48 6.26
CA GLU A 341 -44.64 -6.11 5.57
C GLU A 341 -45.59 -6.82 6.54
N LEU A 342 -45.04 -7.54 7.53
CA LEU A 342 -45.83 -8.22 8.56
C LEU A 342 -46.60 -7.21 9.43
N ALA A 343 -45.96 -6.10 9.81
CA ALA A 343 -46.60 -5.01 10.54
C ALA A 343 -47.70 -4.33 9.70
N ALA A 344 -47.48 -4.10 8.40
CA ALA A 344 -48.49 -3.54 7.50
C ALA A 344 -49.70 -4.46 7.34
N ASN A 345 -49.48 -5.78 7.24
CA ASN A 345 -50.56 -6.77 7.20
C ASN A 345 -51.38 -6.77 8.49
N LEU A 346 -50.73 -6.82 9.66
CA LEU A 346 -51.42 -6.76 10.96
C LEU A 346 -52.20 -5.45 11.16
N THR A 347 -51.66 -4.33 10.67
CA THR A 347 -52.35 -3.03 10.71
C THR A 347 -53.59 -3.05 9.84
N SER A 348 -53.53 -3.71 8.68
CA SER A 348 -54.66 -3.87 7.76
C SER A 348 -55.74 -4.79 8.34
N GLU A 349 -55.36 -5.91 8.96
CA GLU A 349 -56.28 -6.83 9.66
C GLU A 349 -56.98 -6.16 10.86
N LEU A 350 -56.27 -5.31 11.62
CA LEU A 350 -56.89 -4.54 12.70
C LEU A 350 -57.87 -3.49 12.17
N GLN A 351 -57.59 -2.90 11.01
CA GLN A 351 -58.48 -1.93 10.39
C GLN A 351 -59.73 -2.59 9.78
N GLU A 352 -59.59 -3.80 9.24
CA GLU A 352 -60.70 -4.63 8.73
C GLU A 352 -61.60 -5.16 9.86
N ASN A 353 -61.02 -5.59 10.98
CA ASN A 353 -61.77 -6.02 12.17
C ASN A 353 -62.48 -4.86 12.92
N MET A 354 -62.15 -3.60 12.60
CA MET A 354 -62.85 -2.41 13.13
C MET A 354 -64.04 -1.98 12.25
N GLU A 355 -64.27 -2.62 11.10
CA GLU A 355 -65.38 -2.36 10.17
C GLU A 355 -66.52 -3.42 10.23
N GLU A 356 -66.42 -4.47 11.06
CA GLU A 356 -67.55 -5.41 11.28
C GLU A 356 -68.58 -4.90 12.31
N PRO A 357 -69.90 -5.03 12.03
CA PRO A 357 -70.94 -4.47 12.87
C PRO A 357 -71.15 -5.27 14.17
N ARG A 358 -71.18 -4.55 15.29
CA ARG A 358 -71.51 -5.05 16.64
C ARG A 358 -72.78 -5.94 16.64
N PRO A 359 -72.78 -7.06 17.38
CA PRO A 359 -74.03 -7.73 17.74
C PRO A 359 -74.71 -7.03 18.92
N GLN A 360 -76.04 -6.93 18.86
CA GLN A 360 -76.92 -6.52 19.97
C GLN A 360 -77.41 -7.75 20.76
N PRO A 361 -77.88 -7.56 22.01
CA PRO A 361 -77.67 -8.47 23.13
C PRO A 361 -78.78 -9.52 23.30
N GLY A 362 -78.42 -10.66 23.87
CA GLY A 362 -79.37 -11.72 24.24
C GLY A 362 -78.78 -12.74 25.22
N THR A 363 -78.90 -12.44 26.51
CA THR A 363 -79.01 -13.33 27.69
C THR A 363 -78.46 -14.77 27.59
N VAL A 364 -77.31 -15.06 28.22
CA VAL A 364 -77.11 -16.20 29.15
C VAL A 364 -75.91 -15.88 30.09
N ASP A 365 -76.20 -15.46 31.32
CA ASP A 365 -75.28 -14.81 32.28
C ASP A 365 -74.06 -15.61 32.78
N ASP A 366 -73.86 -16.88 32.40
CA ASP A 366 -72.72 -17.69 32.90
C ASP A 366 -71.71 -18.10 31.81
N VAL A 367 -72.11 -18.10 30.53
CA VAL A 367 -71.21 -18.37 29.39
C VAL A 367 -70.53 -17.07 28.94
N GLU A 368 -71.25 -15.94 29.06
CA GLU A 368 -70.76 -14.61 28.68
C GLU A 368 -69.65 -14.11 29.62
N ALA A 369 -69.76 -14.38 30.93
CA ALA A 369 -68.73 -14.04 31.90
C ALA A 369 -67.42 -14.82 31.67
N ASN A 370 -67.50 -16.12 31.36
CA ASN A 370 -66.32 -16.94 31.08
C ASN A 370 -65.68 -16.57 29.73
N MET A 371 -66.49 -16.27 28.71
CA MET A 371 -66.00 -15.82 27.40
C MET A 371 -65.37 -14.42 27.47
N PHE A 372 -65.95 -13.51 28.26
CA PHE A 372 -65.39 -12.19 28.53
C PHE A 372 -64.09 -12.28 29.33
N TYR A 373 -64.00 -13.18 30.32
CA TYR A 373 -62.77 -13.43 31.08
C TYR A 373 -61.65 -13.97 30.18
N VAL A 374 -61.95 -14.97 29.35
CA VAL A 374 -60.97 -15.54 28.40
C VAL A 374 -60.54 -14.49 27.36
N GLN A 375 -61.46 -13.67 26.85
CA GLN A 375 -61.11 -12.55 25.97
C GLN A 375 -60.24 -11.52 26.68
N ASN A 376 -60.55 -11.13 27.91
CA ASN A 376 -59.75 -10.18 28.68
C ASN A 376 -58.34 -10.71 28.96
N CYS A 377 -58.19 -11.99 29.32
CA CYS A 377 -56.87 -12.61 29.47
C CYS A 377 -56.08 -12.62 28.15
N LYS A 378 -56.76 -12.86 27.03
CA LYS A 378 -56.11 -12.84 25.71
C LYS A 378 -55.71 -11.42 25.29
N ILE A 379 -56.55 -10.42 25.59
CA ILE A 379 -56.24 -9.00 25.38
C ILE A 379 -55.07 -8.57 26.26
N GLN A 380 -55.06 -8.90 27.55
CA GLN A 380 -53.95 -8.58 28.44
C GLN A 380 -52.64 -9.24 27.99
N LYS A 381 -52.70 -10.49 27.52
CA LYS A 381 -51.54 -11.19 26.99
C LYS A 381 -51.00 -10.52 25.71
N LEU A 382 -51.89 -10.14 24.79
CA LEU A 382 -51.50 -9.39 23.59
C LEU A 382 -50.95 -8.00 23.93
N GLN A 383 -51.49 -7.34 24.96
CA GLN A 383 -50.97 -6.06 25.46
C GLN A 383 -49.57 -6.21 26.08
N SER A 384 -49.30 -7.27 26.85
CA SER A 384 -47.94 -7.53 27.34
C SER A 384 -46.98 -7.88 26.21
N GLU A 385 -47.39 -8.71 25.26
CA GLU A 385 -46.54 -9.09 24.11
C GLU A 385 -46.23 -7.90 23.20
N THR A 386 -47.19 -7.01 22.98
CA THR A 386 -46.97 -5.77 22.21
C THR A 386 -46.10 -4.76 22.95
N GLU A 387 -46.26 -4.66 24.27
CA GLU A 387 -45.43 -3.79 25.12
C GLU A 387 -43.98 -4.29 25.20
N ASP A 388 -43.77 -5.61 25.28
CA ASP A 388 -42.43 -6.21 25.27
C ASP A 388 -41.77 -6.04 23.89
N ALA A 389 -42.50 -6.27 22.79
CA ALA A 389 -42.02 -5.99 21.45
C ALA A 389 -41.67 -4.50 21.24
N ARG A 390 -42.43 -3.58 21.86
CA ARG A 390 -42.14 -2.14 21.85
C ARG A 390 -40.84 -1.83 22.59
N LYS A 391 -40.63 -2.39 23.78
CA LYS A 391 -39.38 -2.21 24.55
C LYS A 391 -38.17 -2.76 23.80
N GLU A 392 -38.28 -3.94 23.19
CA GLU A 392 -37.23 -4.50 22.35
C GLU A 392 -36.91 -3.59 21.15
N ALA A 393 -37.93 -3.06 20.47
CA ALA A 393 -37.75 -2.12 19.38
C ALA A 393 -37.08 -0.80 19.83
N GLU A 394 -37.45 -0.28 21.00
CA GLU A 394 -36.82 0.90 21.61
C GLU A 394 -35.36 0.64 21.99
N GLU A 395 -35.04 -0.52 22.56
CA GLU A 395 -33.67 -0.91 22.89
C GLU A 395 -32.81 -1.07 21.62
N MET A 396 -33.35 -1.69 20.59
CA MET A 396 -32.68 -1.82 19.29
C MET A 396 -32.45 -0.46 18.64
N SER A 397 -33.41 0.47 18.75
CA SER A 397 -33.28 1.85 18.28
C SER A 397 -32.22 2.63 19.06
N ARG A 398 -32.11 2.41 20.38
CA ARG A 398 -31.04 2.97 21.21
C ARG A 398 -29.66 2.45 20.78
N LYS A 399 -29.49 1.13 20.65
CA LYS A 399 -28.23 0.51 20.19
C LYS A 399 -27.84 0.99 18.80
N ALA A 400 -28.80 1.11 17.87
CA ALA A 400 -28.55 1.64 16.54
C ALA A 400 -28.08 3.11 16.57
N ARG A 401 -28.57 3.92 17.51
CA ARG A 401 -28.13 5.31 17.70
C ARG A 401 -26.72 5.39 18.30
N GLU A 402 -26.41 4.52 19.25
CA GLU A 402 -25.06 4.40 19.84
C GLU A 402 -24.02 3.99 18.78
N LEU A 403 -24.30 2.94 18.00
CA LEU A 403 -23.44 2.51 16.90
C LEU A 403 -23.27 3.59 15.82
N LYS A 404 -24.33 4.37 15.56
CA LYS A 404 -24.24 5.50 14.63
C LYS A 404 -23.30 6.59 15.16
N HIS A 405 -23.39 6.91 16.44
CA HIS A 405 -22.51 7.91 17.08
C HIS A 405 -21.06 7.45 17.04
N GLU A 406 -20.79 6.20 17.42
CA GLU A 406 -19.43 5.61 17.39
C GLU A 406 -18.85 5.60 15.97
N ALA A 407 -19.67 5.30 14.95
CA ALA A 407 -19.25 5.37 13.55
C ALA A 407 -19.00 6.81 13.07
N GLU A 408 -19.71 7.81 13.61
CA GLU A 408 -19.49 9.22 13.33
C GLU A 408 -18.21 9.73 14.01
N GLU A 409 -17.96 9.35 15.26
CA GLU A 409 -16.71 9.65 15.98
C GLU A 409 -15.50 9.03 15.27
N SER A 410 -15.59 7.75 14.88
CA SER A 410 -14.54 7.07 14.12
C SER A 410 -14.25 7.73 12.78
N ARG A 411 -15.29 8.25 12.11
CA ARG A 411 -15.14 9.01 10.85
C ARG A 411 -14.45 10.34 11.07
N ALA A 412 -14.78 11.06 12.14
CA ALA A 412 -14.14 12.33 12.48
C ALA A 412 -12.64 12.15 12.75
N VAL A 413 -12.26 11.10 13.50
CA VAL A 413 -10.85 10.74 13.74
C VAL A 413 -10.14 10.39 12.43
N ALA A 414 -10.79 9.64 11.53
CA ALA A 414 -10.23 9.31 10.23
C ALA A 414 -10.02 10.56 9.35
N GLU A 415 -10.97 11.49 9.31
CA GLU A 415 -10.86 12.76 8.58
C GLU A 415 -9.74 13.65 9.13
N GLU A 416 -9.53 13.67 10.45
CA GLU A 416 -8.41 14.38 11.07
C GLU A 416 -7.06 13.75 10.71
N ALA A 417 -6.97 12.41 10.74
CA ALA A 417 -5.78 11.69 10.32
C ALA A 417 -5.44 11.92 8.83
N GLU A 418 -6.46 12.00 7.96
CA GLU A 418 -6.29 12.30 6.54
C GLU A 418 -5.75 13.71 6.31
N LYS A 419 -6.28 14.72 7.03
CA LYS A 419 -5.75 16.11 6.99
C LYS A 419 -4.30 16.18 7.46
N ASN A 420 -3.95 15.46 8.53
CA ASN A 420 -2.59 15.39 9.03
C ASN A 420 -1.64 14.72 8.02
N LEU A 421 -2.11 13.66 7.33
CA LEU A 421 -1.34 13.02 6.27
C LEU A 421 -1.11 13.97 5.08
N GLU A 422 -2.13 14.74 4.70
CA GLU A 422 -2.02 15.73 3.62
C GLU A 422 -0.99 16.83 3.95
N LEU A 423 -0.98 17.32 5.20
CA LEU A 423 0.03 18.26 5.69
C LEU A 423 1.45 17.66 5.62
N VAL A 424 1.65 16.44 6.12
CA VAL A 424 2.96 15.77 6.05
C VAL A 424 3.42 15.55 4.61
N LEU A 425 2.50 15.22 3.69
CA LEU A 425 2.81 15.09 2.27
C LEU A 425 3.21 16.43 1.63
N GLN A 426 2.60 17.53 2.05
CA GLN A 426 2.99 18.86 1.60
C GLN A 426 4.37 19.26 2.14
N GLU A 427 4.62 19.06 3.43
CA GLU A 427 5.92 19.31 4.05
C GLU A 427 7.03 18.46 3.41
N ALA A 428 6.76 17.18 3.11
CA ALA A 428 7.71 16.32 2.41
C ALA A 428 8.02 16.81 0.97
N LYS A 429 7.02 17.35 0.26
CA LYS A 429 7.23 17.96 -1.06
C LYS A 429 8.07 19.23 -0.96
N GLU A 430 7.82 20.05 0.04
CA GLU A 430 8.59 21.28 0.30
C GLU A 430 10.04 20.97 0.70
N ALA A 431 10.25 19.97 1.56
CA ALA A 431 11.57 19.48 1.95
C ALA A 431 12.34 18.95 0.72
N LYS A 432 11.68 18.16 -0.14
CA LYS A 432 12.28 17.66 -1.39
C LYS A 432 12.62 18.80 -2.37
N ALA A 433 11.79 19.84 -2.43
CA ALA A 433 12.08 21.03 -3.24
C ALA A 433 13.25 21.86 -2.66
N ALA A 434 13.37 21.94 -1.33
CA ALA A 434 14.50 22.55 -0.65
C ALA A 434 15.80 21.75 -0.89
N GLU A 435 15.76 20.42 -0.80
CA GLU A 435 16.87 19.54 -1.13
C GLU A 435 17.35 19.75 -2.58
N GLN A 436 16.42 19.75 -3.56
CA GLN A 436 16.78 20.01 -4.95
C GLN A 436 17.38 21.40 -5.17
N ARG A 437 16.94 22.41 -4.41
CA ARG A 437 17.56 23.75 -4.44
C ARG A 437 18.97 23.72 -3.88
N ALA A 438 19.18 23.08 -2.73
CA ALA A 438 20.50 22.90 -2.14
C ALA A 438 21.46 22.16 -3.09
N ILE A 439 21.00 21.09 -3.75
CA ILE A 439 21.80 20.35 -4.74
C ILE A 439 22.19 21.24 -5.93
N LYS A 440 21.26 22.07 -6.43
CA LYS A 440 21.54 23.02 -7.52
C LYS A 440 22.54 24.09 -7.07
N GLU A 441 22.40 24.62 -5.87
CA GLU A 441 23.34 25.59 -5.30
C GLU A 441 24.73 24.98 -5.11
N MET A 442 24.83 23.76 -4.56
CA MET A 442 26.08 23.01 -4.44
C MET A 442 26.73 22.77 -5.81
N LYS A 443 25.92 22.45 -6.83
CA LYS A 443 26.42 22.27 -8.20
C LYS A 443 26.91 23.59 -8.80
N ILE A 444 26.22 24.69 -8.57
CA ILE A 444 26.66 26.03 -9.00
C ILE A 444 27.95 26.42 -8.26
N LEU A 445 28.06 26.18 -6.96
CA LEU A 445 29.28 26.48 -6.19
C LEU A 445 30.46 25.62 -6.67
N SER A 446 30.25 24.33 -6.93
CA SER A 446 31.25 23.43 -7.53
C SER A 446 31.68 23.90 -8.92
N ASP A 447 30.75 24.39 -9.74
CA ASP A 447 31.02 24.85 -11.10
C ASP A 447 31.57 26.30 -11.16
N VAL A 448 31.31 27.10 -10.14
CA VAL A 448 31.97 28.41 -9.93
C VAL A 448 33.38 28.19 -9.39
N GLN A 449 33.60 27.17 -8.56
CA GLN A 449 34.93 26.77 -8.11
C GLN A 449 35.77 26.16 -9.24
N SER A 450 35.14 25.48 -10.21
CA SER A 450 35.79 25.02 -11.45
C SER A 450 36.03 26.16 -12.46
N ARG A 451 35.19 27.20 -12.48
CA ARG A 451 35.36 28.40 -13.35
C ARG A 451 36.23 29.51 -12.76
N LEU A 452 36.48 29.52 -11.44
CA LEU A 452 37.39 30.47 -10.77
C LEU A 452 38.86 30.01 -10.75
N SER A 453 39.19 28.94 -11.47
CA SER A 453 40.55 28.68 -11.92
C SER A 453 40.45 28.51 -13.44
N ILE A 454 40.62 29.54 -14.27
CA ILE A 454 41.93 30.08 -14.63
C ILE A 454 41.72 31.55 -15.08
N SER A 455 41.92 32.49 -14.17
CA SER A 455 42.48 33.79 -14.53
C SER A 455 43.92 33.76 -14.06
N LYS A 456 44.86 34.12 -14.95
CA LYS A 456 46.30 34.20 -14.66
C LYS A 456 46.53 35.21 -13.53
N PHE A 457 46.45 34.75 -12.30
CA PHE A 457 46.95 35.46 -11.14
C PHE A 457 48.30 34.83 -10.80
N ASN A 458 49.37 35.57 -11.07
CA ASN A 458 50.70 35.17 -10.62
C ASN A 458 50.64 35.19 -9.09
N GLY A 459 50.61 33.99 -8.49
CA GLY A 459 50.12 33.67 -7.14
C GLY A 459 50.85 34.30 -5.96
N LYS A 460 50.91 35.64 -5.92
CA LYS A 460 51.41 36.43 -4.80
C LYS A 460 50.39 37.51 -4.49
N ILE A 461 49.40 37.15 -3.67
CA ILE A 461 48.45 38.09 -3.07
C ILE A 461 49.24 38.92 -2.05
N ARG A 462 49.48 40.19 -2.35
CA ARG A 462 50.17 41.12 -1.46
C ARG A 462 49.13 41.80 -0.59
N MET A 463 48.80 41.18 0.54
CA MET A 463 47.96 41.75 1.58
C MET A 463 48.84 42.44 2.62
N SER A 464 48.36 43.53 3.22
CA SER A 464 49.08 44.23 4.29
C SER A 464 49.13 43.35 5.56
N ASN A 465 50.13 43.59 6.43
CA ASN A 465 50.24 42.85 7.69
C ASN A 465 48.99 43.06 8.57
N GLU A 466 48.39 44.25 8.54
CA GLU A 466 47.15 44.57 9.25
C GLU A 466 45.95 43.77 8.73
N GLU A 467 45.83 43.60 7.40
CA GLU A 467 44.78 42.76 6.79
C GLU A 467 44.98 41.27 7.10
N LEU A 468 46.23 40.80 7.16
CA LEU A 468 46.56 39.43 7.53
C LEU A 468 46.26 39.15 9.00
N GLU A 469 46.63 40.06 9.90
CA GLU A 469 46.29 39.96 11.33
C GLU A 469 44.77 40.01 11.55
N SER A 470 44.06 40.90 10.84
CA SER A 470 42.59 40.97 10.89
C SER A 470 41.92 39.68 10.40
N LEU A 471 42.40 39.11 9.29
CA LEU A 471 41.88 37.86 8.76
C LEU A 471 42.17 36.69 9.71
N ASN A 472 43.37 36.63 10.28
CA ASN A 472 43.75 35.60 11.24
C ASN A 472 42.93 35.72 12.54
N GLY A 473 42.60 36.94 12.98
CA GLY A 473 41.67 37.19 14.09
C GLY A 473 40.27 36.62 13.81
N LYS A 474 39.72 36.88 12.62
CA LYS A 474 38.41 36.31 12.21
C LYS A 474 38.43 34.79 12.08
N VAL A 475 39.54 34.21 11.61
CA VAL A 475 39.71 32.75 11.56
C VAL A 475 39.69 32.15 12.97
N LYS A 476 40.37 32.78 13.93
CA LYS A 476 40.34 32.36 15.34
C LYS A 476 38.94 32.50 15.95
N GLU A 477 38.25 33.62 15.73
CA GLU A 477 36.87 33.79 16.21
C GLU A 477 35.91 32.74 15.63
N CYS A 478 36.06 32.40 14.35
CA CYS A 478 35.30 31.33 13.71
C CYS A 478 35.64 29.95 14.29
N GLN A 479 36.92 29.70 14.58
CA GLN A 479 37.38 28.47 15.22
C GLN A 479 36.82 28.35 16.64
N ASP A 480 36.94 29.39 17.47
CA ASP A 480 36.41 29.42 18.84
C ASP A 480 34.88 29.23 18.86
N LEU A 481 34.17 29.80 17.89
CA LEU A 481 32.73 29.65 17.75
C LEU A 481 32.36 28.22 17.34
N ALA A 482 33.14 27.60 16.45
CA ALA A 482 32.96 26.21 16.05
C ALA A 482 33.23 25.26 17.24
N GLU A 483 34.33 25.46 17.96
CA GLU A 483 34.69 24.68 19.16
C GLU A 483 33.63 24.81 20.25
N LYS A 484 33.08 26.01 20.48
CA LYS A 484 31.98 26.22 21.44
C LYS A 484 30.70 25.50 21.02
N LYS A 485 30.37 25.50 19.72
CA LYS A 485 29.20 24.77 19.19
C LYS A 485 29.42 23.26 19.31
N GLU A 486 30.61 22.77 18.99
CA GLU A 486 30.97 21.36 19.12
C GLU A 486 30.85 20.90 20.58
N ALA A 487 31.39 21.68 21.53
CA ALA A 487 31.26 21.40 22.95
C ALA A 487 29.80 21.35 23.42
N SER A 488 28.94 22.27 22.93
CA SER A 488 27.51 22.27 23.22
C SER A 488 26.81 21.01 22.70
N VAL A 489 27.07 20.63 21.44
CA VAL A 489 26.47 19.44 20.81
C VAL A 489 26.97 18.17 21.52
N MET A 490 28.25 18.12 21.90
CA MET A 490 28.82 16.99 22.62
C MET A 490 28.19 16.82 24.01
N ALA A 491 27.92 17.92 24.72
CA ALA A 491 27.22 17.89 26.00
C ALA A 491 25.77 17.40 25.87
N GLU A 492 25.05 17.86 24.83
CA GLU A 492 23.69 17.39 24.52
C GLU A 492 23.66 15.90 24.15
N LEU A 493 24.63 15.43 23.36
CA LEU A 493 24.78 14.02 23.04
C LEU A 493 25.04 13.18 24.28
N GLN A 494 25.92 13.62 25.18
CA GLN A 494 26.19 12.92 26.43
C GLN A 494 24.93 12.85 27.32
N ALA A 495 24.14 13.92 27.38
CA ALA A 495 22.85 13.93 28.07
C ALA A 495 21.84 12.96 27.43
N MET A 496 21.81 12.86 26.09
CA MET A 496 20.98 11.89 25.39
C MET A 496 21.42 10.44 25.65
N TYR A 497 22.72 10.15 25.66
CA TYR A 497 23.23 8.81 25.98
C TYR A 497 22.92 8.39 27.41
N THR A 498 23.06 9.30 28.38
CA THR A 498 22.69 9.01 29.77
C THR A 498 21.19 8.76 29.92
N ARG A 499 20.34 9.54 29.25
CA ARG A 499 18.89 9.32 29.22
C ARG A 499 18.51 8.00 28.55
N LYS A 500 19.16 7.63 27.45
CA LYS A 500 18.95 6.35 26.76
C LYS A 500 19.28 5.18 27.69
N ASN A 501 20.45 5.20 28.32
CA ASN A 501 20.88 4.12 29.22
C ASN A 501 19.93 3.97 30.42
N GLU A 502 19.39 5.07 30.93
CA GLU A 502 18.38 5.04 31.99
C GLU A 502 17.04 4.44 31.51
N LEU A 503 16.62 4.75 30.29
CA LEU A 503 15.43 4.15 29.69
C LEU A 503 15.61 2.64 29.48
N ASP A 504 16.77 2.22 28.96
CA ASP A 504 17.08 0.81 28.73
C ASP A 504 17.01 0.00 30.04
N ARG A 505 17.54 0.55 31.15
CA ARG A 505 17.42 -0.08 32.48
C ARG A 505 15.97 -0.20 32.96
N LYS A 506 15.14 0.82 32.71
CA LYS A 506 13.71 0.77 33.06
C LYS A 506 12.95 -0.27 32.24
N VAL A 507 13.27 -0.39 30.96
CA VAL A 507 12.70 -1.43 30.09
C VAL A 507 13.09 -2.81 30.58
N GLU A 508 14.37 -3.02 30.91
CA GLU A 508 14.86 -4.29 31.46
C GLU A 508 14.16 -4.66 32.78
N ALA A 509 14.00 -3.70 33.69
CA ALA A 509 13.27 -3.90 34.94
C ALA A 509 11.79 -4.27 34.72
N ASN A 510 11.12 -3.62 33.76
CA ASN A 510 9.73 -3.93 33.42
C ASN A 510 9.59 -5.33 32.80
N LEU A 511 10.51 -5.73 31.92
CA LEU A 511 10.51 -7.07 31.34
C LEU A 511 10.66 -8.14 32.42
N LYS A 512 11.58 -7.94 33.36
CA LYS A 512 11.76 -8.84 34.50
C LYS A 512 10.49 -8.94 35.36
N ALA A 513 9.83 -7.81 35.64
CA ALA A 513 8.57 -7.83 36.38
C ALA A 513 7.46 -8.58 35.63
N ILE A 514 7.38 -8.43 34.30
CA ILE A 514 6.42 -9.19 33.47
C ILE A 514 6.70 -10.69 33.56
N GLU A 515 7.97 -11.10 33.46
CA GLU A 515 8.35 -12.51 33.59
C GLU A 515 7.99 -13.09 34.97
N GLU A 516 8.24 -12.34 36.05
CA GLU A 516 7.86 -12.73 37.41
C GLU A 516 6.33 -12.87 37.55
N THR A 517 5.54 -11.92 37.01
CA THR A 517 4.07 -12.03 37.04
C THR A 517 3.55 -13.19 36.22
N LYS A 518 4.19 -13.52 35.09
CA LYS A 518 3.84 -14.67 34.26
C LYS A 518 4.11 -15.98 35.00
N ALA A 519 5.26 -16.11 35.66
CA ALA A 519 5.58 -17.28 36.48
C ALA A 519 4.59 -17.44 37.65
N ALA A 520 4.22 -16.35 38.31
CA ALA A 520 3.19 -16.37 39.35
C ALA A 520 1.82 -16.79 38.81
N MET A 521 1.46 -16.36 37.60
CA MET A 521 0.21 -16.75 36.95
C MET A 521 0.20 -18.24 36.56
N GLU A 522 1.28 -18.76 36.00
CA GLU A 522 1.40 -20.18 35.64
C GLU A 522 1.32 -21.09 36.86
N THR A 523 1.98 -20.71 37.95
CA THR A 523 1.89 -21.47 39.22
C THR A 523 0.48 -21.43 39.81
N ALA A 524 -0.19 -20.27 39.81
CA ALA A 524 -1.57 -20.16 40.25
C ALA A 524 -2.55 -20.99 39.41
N LEU A 525 -2.35 -21.01 38.09
CA LEU A 525 -3.14 -21.82 37.15
C LEU A 525 -2.94 -23.31 37.43
N TRP A 526 -1.70 -23.76 37.62
CA TRP A 526 -1.40 -25.14 37.97
C TRP A 526 -2.08 -25.56 39.28
N TYR A 527 -2.06 -24.71 40.33
CA TYR A 527 -2.79 -24.98 41.57
C TYR A 527 -4.32 -25.04 41.36
N ALA A 528 -4.89 -24.19 40.51
CA ALA A 528 -6.31 -24.20 40.19
C ALA A 528 -6.72 -25.49 39.46
N GLU A 529 -5.95 -25.93 38.47
CA GLU A 529 -6.18 -27.19 37.74
C GLU A 529 -6.10 -28.41 38.67
N MET A 530 -5.16 -28.41 39.62
CA MET A 530 -5.06 -29.45 40.65
C MET A 530 -6.28 -29.44 41.58
N ALA A 531 -6.76 -28.26 41.98
CA ALA A 531 -7.96 -28.13 42.80
C ALA A 531 -9.22 -28.61 42.05
N ASP A 532 -9.38 -28.26 40.77
CA ASP A 532 -10.50 -28.72 39.94
C ASP A 532 -10.45 -30.24 39.72
N SER A 533 -9.26 -30.80 39.48
CA SER A 533 -9.07 -32.25 39.37
C SER A 533 -9.43 -32.98 40.66
N ALA A 534 -9.00 -32.44 41.82
CA ALA A 534 -9.36 -32.97 43.13
C ALA A 534 -10.86 -32.85 43.39
N LYS A 535 -11.50 -31.74 43.01
CA LYS A 535 -12.94 -31.55 43.10
C LYS A 535 -13.69 -32.60 42.28
N VAL A 536 -13.31 -32.83 41.03
CA VAL A 536 -13.93 -33.87 40.17
C VAL A 536 -13.80 -35.25 40.80
N ALA A 537 -12.63 -35.59 41.37
CA ALA A 537 -12.44 -36.86 42.06
C ALA A 537 -13.37 -37.01 43.28
N ILE A 538 -13.52 -35.95 44.09
CA ILE A 538 -14.43 -35.94 45.25
C ILE A 538 -15.89 -36.04 44.78
N GLU A 539 -16.29 -35.29 43.75
CA GLU A 539 -17.64 -35.36 43.17
C GLU A 539 -17.95 -36.77 42.65
N HIS A 540 -16.99 -37.42 42.01
CA HIS A 540 -17.12 -38.80 41.55
C HIS A 540 -17.30 -39.79 42.71
N GLU A 541 -16.53 -39.67 43.80
CA GLU A 541 -16.72 -40.51 45.01
C GLU A 541 -18.07 -40.22 45.69
N LEU A 542 -18.48 -38.97 45.82
CA LEU A 542 -19.79 -38.60 46.36
C LEU A 542 -20.94 -39.16 45.52
N GLN A 543 -20.80 -39.16 44.19
CA GLN A 543 -21.77 -39.74 43.28
C GLN A 543 -21.84 -41.26 43.42
N ARG A 544 -20.71 -41.92 43.65
CA ARG A 544 -20.64 -43.36 43.97
C ARG A 544 -21.35 -43.68 45.29
N CYS A 545 -21.08 -42.94 46.36
CA CYS A 545 -21.74 -43.13 47.66
C CYS A 545 -23.25 -42.85 47.64
N ARG A 546 -23.75 -42.08 46.67
CA ARG A 546 -25.18 -41.82 46.46
C ARG A 546 -25.89 -42.92 45.67
N GLN A 547 -25.17 -43.89 45.09
CA GLN A 547 -25.79 -45.08 44.51
C GLN A 547 -26.18 -46.04 45.64
N PRO A 548 -27.45 -46.49 45.72
CA PRO A 548 -27.88 -47.41 46.77
C PRO A 548 -27.25 -48.79 46.58
N ASP A 549 -26.52 -49.26 47.60
CA ASP A 549 -25.98 -50.62 47.67
C ASP A 549 -27.11 -51.66 47.58
N SER A 550 -27.23 -52.31 46.43
CA SER A 550 -27.95 -53.57 46.30
C SER A 550 -26.94 -54.72 46.24
N THR A 551 -26.67 -55.36 47.38
CA THR A 551 -26.63 -56.84 47.56
C THR A 551 -26.02 -57.23 48.93
N PRO A 552 -26.35 -58.43 49.45
CA PRO A 552 -26.51 -58.70 50.87
C PRO A 552 -25.23 -59.11 51.60
N SER A 553 -25.28 -58.88 52.91
CA SER A 553 -24.37 -59.39 53.94
C SER A 553 -24.01 -60.88 53.81
N PRO A 554 -22.75 -61.22 54.11
CA PRO A 554 -22.46 -62.41 54.91
C PRO A 554 -21.66 -62.05 56.18
N THR A 555 -22.21 -62.52 57.29
CA THR A 555 -21.58 -63.07 58.51
C THR A 555 -20.06 -62.94 58.74
N SER A 556 -19.74 -62.48 59.95
CA SER A 556 -18.76 -63.05 60.91
C SER A 556 -17.49 -63.69 60.34
N ASP A 557 -16.33 -63.09 60.63
CA ASP A 557 -15.38 -63.74 61.55
C ASP A 557 -14.33 -62.75 62.08
N CYS A 558 -14.22 -62.73 63.42
CA CYS A 558 -13.16 -62.06 64.16
C CYS A 558 -11.82 -62.75 63.88
N SER A 559 -10.79 -61.98 63.57
CA SER A 559 -9.39 -62.38 63.84
C SER A 559 -8.54 -61.14 64.02
N ASP A 560 -8.12 -60.95 65.27
CA ASP A 560 -7.06 -60.07 65.72
C ASP A 560 -5.79 -60.24 64.86
N ASN A 561 -5.14 -59.13 64.51
CA ASN A 561 -3.68 -59.07 64.63
C ASN A 561 -3.19 -57.62 64.74
N SER A 562 -2.41 -57.42 65.79
CA SER A 562 -1.83 -56.16 66.23
C SER A 562 -0.51 -55.84 65.53
N SER A 563 -0.18 -54.54 65.53
CA SER A 563 1.17 -53.95 65.63
C SER A 563 1.92 -53.66 64.31
N PRO A 564 2.95 -52.78 64.32
CA PRO A 564 2.77 -51.32 64.18
C PRO A 564 3.70 -50.72 63.11
N LEU A 565 3.54 -49.42 62.89
CA LEU A 565 4.44 -48.57 62.10
C LEU A 565 5.92 -48.73 62.52
N SER A 566 6.78 -48.92 61.52
CA SER A 566 8.20 -48.61 61.57
C SER A 566 8.48 -47.24 60.95
N ILE A 567 9.43 -46.57 61.57
CA ILE A 567 9.99 -45.22 61.36
C ILE A 567 10.33 -44.89 59.90
#